data_AF-A0A928MW81-F1
#
_entry.id   AF-A0A928MW81-F1
#
_cell.length_a   1.000
_cell.length_b   1.000
_cell.length_c   1.000
_cell.angle_alpha   90.00
_cell.angle_beta   90.00
_cell.angle_gamma   90.00
#
_symmetry.space_group_name_H-M   'P 1'
#
loop_
_entity.id
_entity.type
_entity.pdbx_description
1 polymer ?
#
loop_
_entity_poly.entity_id
_entity_poly.type
_entity_poly.pdbx_seq_one_letter_code
_entity_poly.pdbx_strand_id
1 'polypeptide(L)' 'MKIKTELIKGYVADAICNQLTDFEIDENAVADSRATLILDAVREILCQDELTDFEMIDEIVSLFGRCNIDCGSCHDF' A
#
# COMPACT_ATOMS: atom_id res chain seq x y z
N MET A 1 26.89 -37.74 12.91
CA MET A 1 25.57 -37.27 12.43
C MET A 1 25.41 -35.73 12.48
N LYS A 2 25.89 -35.04 13.51
CA LYS A 2 25.74 -33.56 13.67
C LYS A 2 26.27 -32.70 12.51
N ILE A 3 27.41 -33.07 11.92
CA ILE A 3 28.03 -32.30 10.81
C ILE A 3 27.12 -32.26 9.57
N LYS A 4 26.43 -33.36 9.26
CA LYS A 4 25.49 -33.41 8.12
C LYS A 4 24.28 -32.51 8.35
N THR A 5 23.79 -32.42 9.58
CA THR A 5 22.65 -31.57 9.94
C THR A 5 22.99 -30.08 9.84
N GLU A 6 24.20 -29.70 10.26
CA GLU A 6 24.67 -28.30 10.17
C GLU A 6 24.92 -27.88 8.71
N LEU A 7 25.43 -28.78 7.87
CA LEU A 7 25.55 -28.55 6.41
C LEU A 7 24.19 -28.33 5.74
N ILE A 8 23.19 -29.14 6.10
CA ILE A 8 21.83 -28.99 5.55
C ILE A 8 21.21 -27.67 6.00
N LYS A 9 21.35 -27.28 7.27
CA LYS A 9 20.87 -25.98 7.76
C LYS A 9 21.52 -24.81 7.02
N GLY A 10 22.83 -24.87 6.80
CA GLY A 10 23.55 -23.86 6.04
C GLY A 10 23.00 -23.74 4.63
N TYR A 11 22.80 -24.87 3.94
CA TYR A 11 22.26 -24.87 2.58
C TYR A 11 20.82 -24.36 2.48
N VAL A 12 19.98 -24.71 3.46
CA VAL A 12 18.59 -24.22 3.53
C VAL A 12 18.54 -22.72 3.83
N ALA A 13 19.38 -22.23 4.75
CA ALA A 13 19.47 -20.81 5.06
C ALA A 13 19.95 -20.00 3.85
N ASP A 14 20.97 -20.50 3.15
CA ASP A 14 21.51 -19.88 1.94
C ASP A 14 20.46 -19.86 0.80
N ALA A 15 19.74 -20.97 0.59
CA ALA A 15 18.66 -21.04 -0.38
C ALA A 15 17.50 -20.07 -0.07
N ILE A 16 17.13 -19.92 1.20
CA ILE A 16 16.09 -18.96 1.64
C ILE A 16 16.59 -17.53 1.43
N CYS A 17 17.82 -17.22 1.84
CA CYS A 17 18.39 -15.88 1.65
C CYS A 17 18.47 -15.52 0.16
N ASN A 18 18.92 -16.43 -0.70
CA ASN A 18 18.99 -16.18 -2.14
C ASN A 18 17.59 -15.97 -2.75
N GLN A 19 16.60 -16.78 -2.37
CA GLN A 19 15.21 -16.58 -2.85
C GLN A 19 14.56 -15.28 -2.35
N LEU A 20 14.87 -14.85 -1.11
CA LEU A 20 14.39 -13.57 -0.59
C LEU A 20 15.11 -12.38 -1.21
N THR A 21 16.38 -12.54 -1.60
CA THR A 21 17.17 -11.50 -2.26
C THR A 21 16.67 -11.24 -3.69
N ASP A 22 16.18 -12.29 -4.37
CA ASP A 22 15.53 -12.18 -5.70
C ASP A 22 14.07 -11.69 -5.63
N PHE A 23 13.49 -11.56 -4.43
CA PHE A 23 12.14 -11.03 -4.22
C PHE A 23 12.20 -9.49 -4.19
N GLU A 24 12.55 -8.90 -5.32
CA GLU A 24 12.54 -7.45 -5.49
C GLU A 24 11.08 -6.97 -5.47
N ILE A 25 10.69 -6.28 -4.40
CA ILE A 25 9.38 -5.63 -4.34
C ILE A 25 9.49 -4.36 -5.17
N ASP A 26 8.77 -4.31 -6.29
CA ASP A 26 8.62 -3.09 -7.05
C ASP A 26 7.74 -2.10 -6.28
N GLU A 27 8.39 -1.24 -5.51
CA GLU A 27 7.74 -0.20 -4.72
C GLU A 27 6.84 0.70 -5.58
N ASN A 28 7.20 0.93 -6.84
CA ASN A 28 6.38 1.74 -7.76
C ASN A 28 5.12 0.99 -8.15
N ALA A 29 5.22 -0.30 -8.48
CA ALA A 29 4.03 -1.12 -8.78
C ALA A 29 3.06 -1.19 -7.58
N VAL A 30 3.60 -1.26 -6.36
CA VAL A 30 2.80 -1.21 -5.13
C VAL A 30 2.14 0.17 -4.95
N ALA A 31 2.89 1.25 -5.17
CA ALA A 31 2.38 2.61 -5.08
C ALA A 31 1.28 2.87 -6.13
N ASP A 32 1.48 2.45 -7.37
CA ASP A 32 0.53 2.58 -8.48
C ASP A 32 -0.76 1.80 -8.23
N SER A 33 -0.63 0.57 -7.72
CA SER A 33 -1.79 -0.24 -7.33
C SER A 33 -2.59 0.44 -6.23
N ARG A 34 -1.91 1.01 -5.22
CA ARG A 34 -2.56 1.74 -4.14
C ARG A 34 -3.21 3.03 -4.63
N ALA A 35 -2.56 3.79 -5.52
CA ALA A 35 -3.12 4.99 -6.13
C ALA A 35 -4.39 4.67 -6.91
N THR A 36 -4.37 3.57 -7.68
CA THR A 36 -5.54 3.09 -8.45
C THR A 36 -6.73 2.79 -7.53
N LEU A 37 -6.51 2.07 -6.43
CA LEU A 37 -7.57 1.75 -5.45
C LEU A 37 -8.19 3.01 -4.83
N ILE A 38 -7.36 4.01 -4.52
CA ILE A 38 -7.83 5.25 -3.92
C ILE A 38 -8.62 6.08 -4.94
N LEU A 39 -8.17 6.14 -6.19
CA LEU A 39 -8.90 6.82 -7.27
C LEU A 39 -10.25 6.16 -7.56
N ASP A 40 -10.33 4.83 -7.53
CA ASP A 40 -11.59 4.11 -7.66
C ASP A 40 -12.55 4.44 -6.51
N ALA A 41 -12.06 4.51 -5.28
CA ALA A 41 -12.87 4.91 -4.13
C ALA A 41 -13.37 6.37 -4.23
N VAL A 42 -12.53 7.29 -4.74
CA VAL A 42 -12.97 8.67 -5.03
C VAL A 42 -14.05 8.69 -6.10
N ARG A 43 -13.90 7.91 -7.18
CA ARG A 43 -14.93 7.79 -8.22
C ARG A 43 -16.25 7.30 -7.64
N GLU A 44 -16.21 6.30 -6.77
CA GLU A 44 -17.42 5.78 -6.11
C GLU A 44 -18.14 6.85 -5.29
N ILE A 45 -17.41 7.69 -4.55
CA ILE A 45 -17.99 8.83 -3.81
C ILE A 45 -18.64 9.82 -4.77
N LEU A 46 -17.96 10.18 -5.86
CA LEU A 46 -18.47 11.13 -6.87
C LEU A 46 -19.71 10.62 -7.62
N CYS A 47 -19.94 9.31 -7.65
CA CYS A 47 -21.12 8.72 -8.27
C CYS A 47 -22.30 8.56 -7.30
N GLN A 48 -22.18 9.01 -6.04
CA GLN A 48 -23.30 8.99 -5.09
C GLN A 48 -24.22 10.18 -5.33
N ASP A 49 -25.34 9.94 -6.01
CA ASP A 49 -26.36 10.97 -6.30
C ASP A 49 -27.05 11.53 -5.04
N GLU A 50 -26.85 10.89 -3.88
CA GLU A 50 -27.46 11.28 -2.60
C GLU A 50 -26.65 12.33 -1.84
N LEU A 51 -25.36 12.48 -2.14
CA LEU A 51 -24.49 13.44 -1.46
C LEU A 51 -24.56 14.81 -2.14
N THR A 52 -24.55 15.87 -1.34
CA THR A 52 -24.27 17.22 -1.84
C THR A 52 -22.79 17.38 -2.13
N ASP A 53 -22.43 18.37 -2.96
CA ASP A 53 -21.03 18.66 -3.30
C ASP A 53 -20.13 18.80 -2.05
N PHE A 54 -20.65 19.40 -0.97
CA PHE A 54 -19.91 19.56 0.29
C PHE A 54 -19.70 18.22 1.02
N GLU A 55 -20.74 17.38 1.08
CA GLU A 55 -20.65 16.05 1.71
C GLU A 55 -19.71 15.12 0.91
N MET A 56 -19.72 15.21 -0.42
CA MET A 56 -18.75 14.48 -1.26
C MET A 56 -17.31 14.89 -0.92
N ILE A 57 -17.04 16.19 -0.77
CA ILE A 57 -15.71 16.69 -0.44
C ILE A 57 -15.28 16.20 0.95
N ASP A 58 -16.14 16.26 1.95
CA ASP A 58 -15.85 15.78 3.31
C ASP A 58 -15.54 14.27 3.34
N GLU A 59 -16.26 13.48 2.55
CA GLU A 59 -16.00 12.04 2.42
C GLU A 59 -14.67 11.76 1.71
N ILE A 60 -14.32 12.51 0.67
CA ILE A 60 -13.02 12.40 -0.03
C ILE A 60 -11.87 12.76 0.90
N VAL A 61 -11.98 13.85 1.67
CA VAL A 61 -10.96 14.25 2.65
C VAL A 61 -10.83 13.19 3.75
N SER A 62 -11.95 12.63 4.21
CA SER A 62 -11.96 11.52 5.18
C SER A 62 -11.33 10.25 4.62
N LEU A 63 -11.52 9.94 3.33
CA LEU A 63 -10.83 8.87 2.63
C LEU A 63 -9.32 9.09 2.62
N PHE A 64 -8.84 10.28 2.28
CA PHE A 64 -7.41 10.60 2.29
C PHE A 64 -6.79 10.45 3.69
N GLY A 65 -7.50 10.90 4.73
CA GLY A 65 -7.10 10.68 6.12
C GLY A 65 -6.95 9.20 6.47
N ARG A 66 -7.93 8.36 6.11
CA ARG A 66 -7.87 6.89 6.30
C ARG A 66 -6.74 6.24 5.52
N CYS A 67 -6.43 6.76 4.34
CA CYS A 67 -5.35 6.28 3.50
C CYS A 67 -3.98 6.86 3.86
N ASN A 68 -3.89 7.68 4.92
CA ASN A 68 -2.66 8.37 5.34
C ASN A 68 -2.00 9.16 4.20
N ILE A 69 -2.83 9.75 3.34
CA ILE A 69 -2.40 10.70 2.31
C ILE A 69 -2.35 12.07 2.97
N ASP A 70 -1.16 12.66 3.00
CA ASP A 70 -0.99 14.03 3.45
C ASP A 70 -1.66 14.99 2.46
N CYS A 71 -2.68 15.69 2.94
CA CYS A 71 -3.42 16.69 2.18
C CYS A 71 -2.79 18.09 2.30
N GLY A 72 -1.65 18.19 3.01
CA GLY A 72 -1.05 19.44 3.44
C GLY A 72 -1.83 20.10 4.58
N SER A 73 -1.20 21.07 5.22
CA SER A 73 -1.88 22.01 6.09
C SER A 73 -2.52 23.11 5.24
N CYS A 74 -3.84 23.25 5.32
CA CYS A 74 -4.50 24.43 4.77
C CYS A 74 -4.03 25.64 5.59
N HIS A 75 -3.19 26.50 5.01
CA HIS A 75 -2.51 27.54 5.78
C HIS A 75 -3.41 28.74 6.12
N ASP A 76 -4.65 28.83 5.60
CA ASP A 76 -5.50 30.01 5.75
C ASP A 76 -7.03 29.70 5.80
N PHE A 77 -7.50 28.97 6.83
CA PHE A 77 -8.90 29.01 7.27
C PHE A 77 -9.00 29.23 8.79
#